data_AF-W8QU85-F1
#
_entry.id   AF-W8QU85-F1
#
_cell.length_a   1.000
_cell.length_b   1.000
_cell.length_c   1.000
_cell.angle_alpha   90.00
_cell.angle_beta   90.00
_cell.angle_gamma   90.00
#
_symmetry.space_group_name_H-M   'P 1'
#
loop_
_entity.id
_entity.type
_entity.pdbx_description
1 polymer ?
#
loop_
_entity_poly.entity_id
_entity_poly.type
_entity_poly.pdbx_seq_one_letter_code
_entity_poly.pdbx_strand_id
1 'polypeptide(L)'
;MKLPIVLLMLASFNSVAGEAEVCKGNKGVRSFLSEWREGGSVTDVLTTIQGSEMLRERGRVAYQADLNGDGNQDYIFESFDSQGSAKDRTFGIFIQCWGFLQFIGGDYFAGVEEIGSKNNGYNDVIFLSYQRDEWDEVIYAEGQTLTRSHVWSFNPGSGRYESGMD
;
A
#
# COMPACT_ATOMS: atom_id res chain seq x y z
N MET A 1 11.17 58.70 16.07
CA MET A 1 11.21 57.61 15.08
C MET A 1 10.17 56.57 15.49
N LYS A 2 9.13 56.35 14.68
CA LYS A 2 8.08 55.36 14.95
C LYS A 2 8.44 54.06 14.21
N LEU A 3 8.69 52.97 14.94
CA LEU A 3 8.83 51.65 14.34
C LEU A 3 7.44 51.13 13.95
N PRO A 4 7.21 50.65 12.72
CA PRO A 4 6.03 49.86 12.42
C PRO A 4 6.29 48.41 12.84
N ILE A 5 5.44 47.87 13.71
CA ILE A 5 5.38 46.45 14.00
C ILE A 5 4.70 45.79 12.80
N VAL A 6 5.47 45.11 11.95
CA VAL A 6 4.95 44.25 10.90
C VAL A 6 4.48 42.96 11.56
N LEU A 7 3.17 42.85 11.77
CA LEU A 7 2.52 41.65 12.26
C LEU A 7 2.45 40.64 11.11
N LEU A 8 3.45 39.75 11.04
CA LEU A 8 3.44 38.61 10.11
C LEU A 8 2.37 37.63 10.56
N MET A 9 1.18 37.69 9.97
CA MET A 9 0.17 36.63 10.12
C MET A 9 0.65 35.40 9.34
N LEU A 10 1.35 34.52 10.05
CA LEU A 10 1.52 33.12 9.64
C LEU A 10 0.15 32.45 9.75
N ALA A 11 -0.69 32.62 8.73
CA ALA A 11 -1.84 31.78 8.52
C ALA A 11 -1.31 30.37 8.21
N SER A 12 -1.17 29.57 9.26
CA SER A 12 -1.00 28.13 9.13
C SER A 12 -2.27 27.63 8.47
N PHE A 13 -2.24 27.41 7.15
CA PHE A 13 -3.20 26.55 6.50
C PHE A 13 -2.95 25.14 7.04
N ASN A 14 -3.49 24.86 8.22
CA ASN A 14 -3.68 23.50 8.67
C ASN A 14 -4.75 22.95 7.73
N SER A 15 -4.32 22.41 6.60
CA SER A 15 -5.14 21.50 5.81
C SER A 15 -5.50 20.37 6.76
N VAL A 16 -6.70 20.42 7.32
CA VAL A 16 -7.25 19.29 8.05
C VAL A 16 -7.34 18.18 7.01
N ALA A 17 -6.47 17.18 7.12
CA ALA A 17 -6.51 15.96 6.33
C ALA A 17 -7.93 15.41 6.40
N GLY A 18 -8.68 15.56 5.30
CA GLY A 18 -10.03 15.04 5.21
C GLY A 18 -9.95 13.52 5.18
N GLU A 19 -10.83 12.84 5.93
CA GLU A 19 -10.91 11.39 5.88
C GLU A 19 -11.16 10.93 4.44
N ALA A 20 -10.31 10.03 3.94
CA ALA A 20 -10.41 9.49 2.59
C ALA A 20 -11.76 8.80 2.36
N GLU A 21 -12.30 8.89 1.14
CA GLU A 21 -13.62 8.34 0.83
C GLU A 21 -13.73 6.83 1.12
N VAL A 22 -12.63 6.09 0.91
CA VAL A 22 -12.55 4.65 1.19
C VAL A 22 -12.76 4.29 2.66
N CYS A 23 -12.59 5.26 3.57
CA CYS A 23 -12.71 5.13 5.02
C CYS A 23 -14.14 5.38 5.55
N LYS A 24 -14.97 6.13 4.81
CA LYS A 24 -16.31 6.57 5.25
C LYS A 24 -17.40 5.48 5.20
N GLY A 25 -17.03 4.23 4.92
CA GLY A 25 -17.95 3.10 4.77
C GLY A 25 -17.98 2.16 5.99
N ASN A 26 -19.11 1.47 6.19
CA ASN A 26 -19.19 0.38 7.16
C ASN A 26 -18.51 -0.87 6.58
N LYS A 27 -17.23 -1.06 6.90
CA LYS A 27 -16.44 -2.21 6.43
C LYS A 27 -15.98 -2.97 7.66
N GLY A 28 -16.67 -4.06 8.00
CA GLY A 28 -16.40 -4.89 9.18
C GLY A 28 -15.01 -5.53 9.25
N VAL A 29 -14.08 -5.13 8.36
CA VAL A 29 -12.70 -5.54 8.26
C VAL A 29 -11.80 -4.33 8.53
N ARG A 30 -10.96 -4.40 9.54
CA ARG A 30 -9.98 -3.36 9.89
C ARG A 30 -8.61 -3.98 10.06
N SER A 31 -7.60 -3.37 9.46
CA SER A 31 -6.23 -3.84 9.58
C SER A 31 -5.38 -2.90 10.42
N PHE A 32 -4.32 -3.44 11.03
CA PHE A 32 -3.38 -2.71 11.87
C PHE A 32 -1.99 -3.23 11.59
N LEU A 33 -1.04 -2.31 11.46
CA LEU A 33 0.36 -2.64 11.31
C LEU A 33 1.07 -2.46 12.64
N SER A 34 1.85 -3.45 13.04
CA SER A 34 2.70 -3.40 14.22
C SER A 34 4.09 -3.91 13.89
N GLU A 35 5.11 -3.29 14.46
CA GLU A 35 6.49 -3.74 14.31
C GLU A 35 6.84 -4.68 15.48
N TRP A 36 7.38 -5.86 15.16
CA TRP A 36 7.89 -6.81 16.14
C TRP A 36 9.41 -6.89 16.07
N ARG A 37 10.07 -6.82 17.24
CA ARG A 37 11.53 -6.88 17.38
C ARG A 37 11.94 -8.06 18.24
N GLU A 38 12.74 -8.95 17.67
CA GLU A 38 13.26 -10.11 18.38
C GLU A 38 14.70 -10.42 17.94
N GLY A 39 15.62 -10.55 18.89
CA GLY A 39 17.01 -10.94 18.61
C GLY A 39 17.77 -10.01 17.63
N GLY A 40 17.37 -8.74 17.51
CA GLY A 40 17.94 -7.80 16.53
C GLY A 40 17.31 -7.83 15.14
N SER A 41 16.36 -8.74 14.90
CA SER A 41 15.52 -8.75 13.69
C SER A 41 14.28 -7.87 13.88
N VAL A 42 13.80 -7.29 12.78
CA VAL A 42 12.57 -6.50 12.71
C VAL A 42 11.64 -7.16 11.71
N THR A 43 10.37 -7.32 12.05
CA THR A 43 9.34 -7.86 11.18
C THR A 43 8.05 -7.11 11.40
N ASP A 44 7.36 -6.75 10.33
CA ASP A 44 6.04 -6.15 10.43
C ASP A 44 4.99 -7.25 10.56
N VAL A 45 3.98 -6.98 11.39
CA VAL A 45 2.84 -7.87 11.61
C VAL A 45 1.59 -7.09 11.23
N LEU A 46 0.92 -7.56 10.17
CA LEU A 46 -0.40 -7.10 9.79
C LEU A 46 -1.43 -7.90 10.59
N THR A 47 -2.24 -7.21 11.38
CA THR A 47 -3.37 -7.79 12.11
C THR A 47 -4.66 -7.33 11.47
N THR A 48 -5.49 -8.24 11.00
CA THR A 48 -6.80 -7.92 10.41
C THR A 48 -7.92 -8.47 11.30
N ILE A 49 -8.83 -7.59 11.70
CA ILE A 49 -10.02 -7.92 12.49
C ILE A 49 -11.21 -7.92 11.55
N GLN A 50 -11.89 -9.07 11.44
CA GLN A 50 -13.10 -9.24 10.64
C GLN A 50 -14.20 -9.89 11.50
N GLY A 51 -15.16 -9.09 11.95
CA GLY A 51 -16.18 -9.58 12.90
C GLY A 51 -15.54 -10.07 14.20
N SER A 52 -15.66 -11.38 14.49
CA SER A 52 -15.02 -12.03 15.64
C SER A 52 -13.66 -12.65 15.32
N GLU A 53 -13.24 -12.64 14.06
CA GLU A 53 -11.99 -13.25 13.62
C GLU A 53 -10.83 -12.25 13.69
N MET A 54 -9.67 -12.74 14.11
CA MET A 54 -8.42 -12.01 14.11
C MET A 54 -7.38 -12.81 13.34
N LEU A 55 -6.97 -12.28 12.19
CA LEU A 55 -5.92 -12.82 11.35
C LEU A 55 -4.63 -12.05 11.60
N ARG A 56 -3.49 -12.75 11.55
CA ARG A 56 -2.16 -12.17 11.74
C ARG A 56 -1.24 -12.72 10.67
N GLU A 57 -0.58 -11.82 9.97
CA GLU A 57 0.37 -12.13 8.90
C GLU A 57 1.69 -11.44 9.18
N ARG A 58 2.79 -12.19 9.10
CA ARG A 58 4.14 -11.65 9.16
C ARG A 58 4.57 -11.18 7.79
N GLY A 59 5.32 -10.10 7.74
CA GLY A 59 5.73 -9.50 6.50
C GLY A 59 6.66 -8.32 6.68
N ARG A 60 6.63 -7.45 5.69
CA ARG A 60 7.25 -6.13 5.75
C ARG A 60 6.39 -5.11 5.02
N VAL A 61 6.54 -3.85 5.39
CA VAL A 61 6.14 -2.73 4.53
C VAL A 61 7.10 -2.68 3.35
N ALA A 62 6.60 -3.10 2.19
CA ALA A 62 7.35 -3.01 0.93
C ALA A 62 7.39 -1.57 0.40
N TYR A 63 6.35 -0.78 0.71
CA TYR A 63 6.26 0.60 0.27
C TYR A 63 5.43 1.45 1.25
N GLN A 64 5.83 2.72 1.43
CA GLN A 64 5.14 3.70 2.27
C GLN A 64 5.12 5.08 1.59
N ALA A 65 3.94 5.62 1.30
CA ALA A 65 3.74 7.01 0.89
C ALA A 65 2.27 7.43 1.02
N ASP A 66 1.97 8.70 0.81
CA ASP A 66 0.61 9.23 0.66
C ASP A 66 0.07 8.87 -0.74
N LEU A 67 -0.75 7.82 -0.83
CA LEU A 67 -1.30 7.33 -2.09
C LEU A 67 -2.48 8.20 -2.55
N ASN A 68 -3.30 8.70 -1.62
CA ASN A 68 -4.55 9.38 -1.93
C ASN A 68 -4.47 10.92 -1.86
N GLY A 69 -3.33 11.47 -1.42
CA GLY A 69 -3.10 12.90 -1.24
C GLY A 69 -3.77 13.50 0.00
N ASP A 70 -4.13 12.69 1.00
CA ASP A 70 -4.75 13.16 2.24
C ASP A 70 -3.72 13.61 3.30
N GLY A 71 -2.43 13.45 3.02
CA GLY A 71 -1.32 13.83 3.89
C GLY A 71 -0.91 12.77 4.91
N ASN A 72 -1.60 11.62 4.95
CA ASN A 72 -1.21 10.47 5.77
C ASN A 72 -0.35 9.49 4.97
N GLN A 73 0.39 8.64 5.68
CA GLN A 73 1.14 7.56 5.05
C GLN A 73 0.22 6.35 4.86
N ASP A 74 0.14 5.89 3.62
CA ASP A 74 -0.47 4.63 3.21
C ASP A 74 0.63 3.58 3.00
N TYR A 75 0.23 2.31 2.90
CA TYR A 75 1.16 1.19 2.97
C TYR A 75 0.88 0.15 1.90
N ILE A 76 1.95 -0.41 1.34
CA ILE A 76 1.92 -1.68 0.62
C ILE A 76 2.65 -2.69 1.48
N PHE A 77 1.91 -3.67 1.99
CA PHE A 77 2.42 -4.74 2.84
C PHE A 77 2.69 -5.98 2.01
N GLU A 78 3.88 -6.56 2.16
CA GLU A 78 4.28 -7.83 1.58
C GLU A 78 4.19 -8.92 2.66
N SER A 79 3.31 -9.89 2.46
CA SER A 79 3.11 -11.02 3.38
C SER A 79 4.10 -12.14 3.11
N PHE A 80 4.81 -12.59 4.14
CA PHE A 80 5.75 -13.72 4.06
C PHE A 80 5.07 -15.08 4.26
N ASP A 81 3.90 -15.08 4.91
CA ASP A 81 3.14 -16.30 5.17
C ASP A 81 2.36 -16.80 3.93
N SER A 82 2.45 -16.07 2.82
CA SER A 82 1.66 -16.27 1.59
C SER A 82 2.45 -16.82 0.40
N GLN A 83 3.72 -17.19 0.58
CA GLN A 83 4.56 -17.64 -0.53
C GLN A 83 4.04 -18.96 -1.11
N GLY A 84 3.42 -18.89 -2.30
CA GLY A 84 2.91 -20.06 -3.02
C GLY A 84 4.01 -20.84 -3.74
N SER A 85 3.65 -21.98 -4.35
CA SER A 85 4.57 -22.77 -5.20
C SER A 85 5.17 -21.96 -6.36
N ALA A 86 4.47 -20.92 -6.79
CA ALA A 86 4.88 -19.99 -7.83
C ALA A 86 6.03 -19.06 -7.40
N LYS A 87 6.46 -19.06 -6.12
CA LYS A 87 7.44 -18.13 -5.51
C LYS A 87 6.95 -16.68 -5.34
N ASP A 88 5.82 -16.32 -5.95
CA ASP A 88 5.15 -15.03 -5.75
C ASP A 88 4.72 -14.86 -4.29
N ARG A 89 4.70 -13.60 -3.83
CA ARG A 89 4.25 -13.21 -2.49
C ARG A 89 3.00 -12.36 -2.61
N THR A 90 2.12 -12.43 -1.63
CA THR A 90 0.95 -11.55 -1.58
C THR A 90 1.36 -10.16 -1.14
N PHE A 91 0.92 -9.17 -1.92
CA PHE A 91 1.00 -7.76 -1.57
C PHE A 91 -0.41 -7.22 -1.33
N GLY A 92 -0.56 -6.38 -0.31
CA GLY A 92 -1.81 -5.67 -0.04
C GLY A 92 -1.58 -4.17 0.08
N ILE A 93 -2.46 -3.39 -0.55
CA ILE A 93 -2.51 -1.94 -0.52
C ILE A 93 -3.50 -1.50 0.56
N PHE A 94 -3.03 -0.65 1.45
CA PHE A 94 -3.74 -0.21 2.64
C PHE A 94 -3.73 1.31 2.77
N ILE A 95 -4.93 1.90 2.85
CA ILE A 95 -5.11 3.33 3.11
C ILE A 95 -5.28 3.58 4.61
N GLN A 96 -4.61 4.61 5.12
CA GLN A 96 -4.71 5.01 6.52
C GLN A 96 -6.03 5.75 6.79
N CYS A 97 -6.90 5.08 7.55
CA CYS A 97 -8.19 5.59 7.99
C CYS A 97 -8.16 5.85 9.50
N TRP A 98 -7.75 7.05 9.92
CA TRP A 98 -7.85 7.58 11.29
C TRP A 98 -7.87 6.51 12.42
N GLY A 99 -6.79 5.73 12.52
CA GLY A 99 -6.61 4.71 13.56
C GLY A 99 -6.70 3.26 13.11
N PHE A 100 -7.03 3.00 11.84
CA PHE A 100 -6.94 1.67 11.22
C PHE A 100 -6.53 1.77 9.76
N LEU A 101 -6.15 0.64 9.17
CA LEU A 101 -5.80 0.48 7.77
C LEU A 101 -6.95 -0.19 7.03
N GLN A 102 -7.34 0.39 5.90
CA GLN A 102 -8.34 -0.17 5.00
C GLN A 102 -7.65 -0.85 3.82
N PHE A 103 -7.85 -2.16 3.69
CA PHE A 103 -7.43 -2.91 2.51
C PHE A 103 -8.25 -2.47 1.29
N ILE A 104 -7.57 -2.09 0.21
CA ILE A 104 -8.22 -1.62 -1.03
C ILE A 104 -7.69 -2.28 -2.30
N GLY A 105 -6.83 -3.30 -2.23
CA GLY A 105 -6.34 -3.98 -3.43
C GLY A 105 -5.06 -4.75 -3.14
N GLY A 106 -4.71 -5.71 -3.98
CA GLY A 106 -3.58 -6.60 -3.74
C GLY A 106 -3.74 -7.94 -4.42
N ASP A 107 -2.61 -8.57 -4.76
CA ASP A 107 -2.54 -9.87 -5.41
C ASP A 107 -1.14 -10.48 -5.20
N TYR A 108 -0.85 -11.59 -5.88
CA TYR A 108 0.43 -12.26 -5.92
C TYR A 108 1.38 -11.59 -6.93
N PHE A 109 2.53 -11.13 -6.43
CA PHE A 109 3.54 -10.46 -7.23
C PHE A 109 4.95 -10.89 -6.83
N ALA A 110 5.91 -10.62 -7.73
CA ALA A 110 7.34 -10.71 -7.49
C ALA A 110 7.87 -9.51 -6.70
N GLY A 111 7.21 -8.35 -6.79
CA GLY A 111 7.62 -7.13 -6.12
C GLY A 111 6.71 -5.95 -6.44
N VAL A 112 7.05 -4.80 -5.86
CA VAL A 112 6.43 -3.50 -6.13
C VAL A 112 7.54 -2.49 -6.41
N GLU A 113 7.33 -1.64 -7.40
CA GLU A 113 8.22 -0.55 -7.79
C GLU A 113 7.53 0.81 -7.60
N GLU A 114 8.32 1.87 -7.81
CA GLU A 114 7.95 3.29 -7.76
C GLU A 114 6.45 3.58 -8.00
N ILE A 115 5.87 4.42 -7.14
CA ILE A 115 4.52 4.93 -7.32
C ILE A 115 4.44 5.72 -8.63
N GLY A 116 3.44 5.37 -9.46
CA GLY A 116 3.19 5.98 -10.75
C GLY A 116 2.43 7.31 -10.70
N SER A 117 1.81 7.65 -11.83
CA SER A 117 1.10 8.91 -12.00
C SER A 117 -0.14 9.00 -11.12
N LYS A 118 -0.56 10.21 -10.77
CA LYS A 118 -1.82 10.42 -10.04
C LYS A 118 -3.03 10.26 -10.97
N ASN A 119 -3.88 9.28 -10.69
CA ASN A 119 -5.08 8.92 -11.42
C ASN A 119 -6.28 8.78 -10.46
N ASN A 120 -7.42 9.41 -10.78
CA ASN A 120 -8.62 9.41 -9.93
C ASN A 120 -8.38 9.82 -8.46
N GLY A 121 -7.43 10.72 -8.24
CA GLY A 121 -7.08 11.19 -6.89
C GLY A 121 -6.12 10.28 -6.12
N TYR A 122 -5.74 9.14 -6.67
CA TYR A 122 -4.77 8.21 -6.07
C TYR A 122 -3.55 8.06 -6.98
N ASN A 123 -2.38 7.79 -6.44
CA ASN A 123 -1.23 7.47 -7.27
C ASN A 123 -1.31 6.02 -7.75
N ASP A 124 -0.94 5.76 -9.00
CA ASP A 124 -0.83 4.41 -9.53
C ASP A 124 0.23 3.61 -8.77
N VAL A 125 0.04 2.29 -8.68
CA VAL A 125 1.01 1.37 -8.08
C VAL A 125 1.53 0.44 -9.17
N ILE A 126 2.85 0.31 -9.28
CA ILE A 126 3.47 -0.58 -10.25
C ILE A 126 3.88 -1.86 -9.55
N PHE A 127 3.19 -2.96 -9.87
CA PHE A 127 3.59 -4.29 -9.41
C PHE A 127 4.41 -5.03 -10.45
N LEU A 128 5.30 -5.89 -9.99
CA LEU A 128 6.09 -6.76 -10.86
C LEU A 128 5.60 -8.19 -10.75
N SER A 129 5.35 -8.87 -11.87
CA SER A 129 5.18 -10.32 -11.89
C SER A 129 6.41 -10.99 -12.48
N TYR A 130 6.75 -12.21 -12.06
CA TYR A 130 7.74 -13.00 -12.79
C TYR A 130 7.25 -13.30 -14.21
N GLN A 131 8.15 -13.23 -15.18
CA GLN A 131 7.90 -13.82 -16.50
C GLN A 131 8.09 -15.34 -16.39
N ARG A 132 7.17 -16.08 -17.00
CA ARG A 132 7.14 -17.54 -16.94
C ARG A 132 7.14 -18.15 -18.33
N ASP A 133 7.71 -19.34 -18.43
CA ASP A 133 7.70 -20.13 -19.66
C ASP A 133 6.41 -20.96 -19.79
N GLU A 134 6.35 -21.85 -20.79
CA GLU A 134 5.19 -22.70 -21.06
C GLU A 134 4.91 -23.74 -19.97
N TRP A 135 5.86 -23.97 -19.05
CA TRP A 135 5.74 -24.88 -17.91
C TRP A 135 5.48 -24.15 -16.59
N ASP A 136 5.19 -22.84 -16.63
CA ASP A 136 4.97 -21.97 -15.46
C ASP A 136 6.23 -21.72 -14.61
N GLU A 137 7.41 -22.05 -15.14
CA GLU A 137 8.68 -21.83 -14.47
C GLU A 137 9.17 -20.40 -14.67
N VAL A 138 9.77 -19.82 -13.62
CA VAL A 138 10.31 -18.44 -13.66
C VAL A 138 11.49 -18.38 -14.64
N ILE A 139 11.43 -17.45 -15.58
CA ILE A 139 12.49 -17.23 -16.57
C ILE A 139 13.62 -16.41 -15.95
N TYR A 140 14.86 -16.84 -16.23
CA TYR A 140 16.07 -16.14 -15.83
C TYR A 140 16.85 -15.65 -17.06
N ALA A 141 17.34 -14.41 -17.01
CA ALA A 141 18.30 -13.87 -17.97
C ALA A 141 19.51 -13.33 -17.22
N GLU A 142 20.72 -13.72 -17.63
CA GLU A 142 21.97 -13.28 -17.01
C GLU A 142 22.02 -13.50 -15.47
N GLY A 143 21.35 -14.55 -14.99
CA GLY A 143 21.26 -14.88 -13.56
C GLY A 143 20.25 -14.05 -12.76
N GLN A 144 19.48 -13.17 -13.41
CA GLN A 144 18.42 -12.39 -12.80
C GLN A 144 17.04 -12.91 -13.22
N THR A 145 16.08 -12.86 -12.30
CA THR A 145 14.67 -13.18 -12.62
C THR A 145 14.09 -12.11 -13.53
N LEU A 146 13.51 -12.50 -14.66
CA LEU A 146 12.80 -11.57 -15.51
C LEU A 146 11.44 -11.24 -14.91
N THR A 147 11.11 -9.96 -14.89
CA THR A 147 9.82 -9.45 -14.42
C THR A 147 9.09 -8.68 -15.53
N ARG A 148 7.78 -8.52 -15.36
CA ARG A 148 6.93 -7.62 -16.15
C ARG A 148 6.20 -6.69 -15.18
N SER A 149 6.16 -5.41 -15.52
CA SER A 149 5.45 -4.39 -14.75
C SER A 149 3.96 -4.36 -15.09
N HIS A 150 3.13 -4.14 -14.07
CA HIS A 150 1.68 -4.02 -14.15
C HIS A 150 1.25 -2.75 -13.43
N VAL A 151 0.57 -1.86 -14.13
CA VAL A 151 0.02 -0.64 -13.53
C VAL A 151 -1.32 -0.96 -12.90
N TRP A 152 -1.43 -0.70 -11.61
CA TRP A 152 -2.67 -0.76 -10.86
C TRP A 152 -3.15 0.64 -10.55
N SER A 153 -4.36 0.97 -10.98
CA SER A 153 -4.98 2.28 -10.77
C SER A 153 -6.17 2.15 -9.84
N PHE A 154 -6.45 3.18 -9.06
CA PHE A 154 -7.64 3.23 -8.22
C PHE A 154 -8.89 3.42 -9.08
N ASN A 155 -9.86 2.53 -8.91
CA ASN A 155 -11.18 2.60 -9.51
C ASN A 155 -12.19 3.15 -8.48
N PRO A 156 -12.70 4.40 -8.64
CA PRO A 156 -13.67 4.98 -7.74
C PRO A 156 -15.00 4.20 -7.67
N GLY A 157 -15.37 3.50 -8.74
CA GLY A 157 -16.61 2.73 -8.82
C GLY A 157 -16.61 1.50 -7.92
N SER A 158 -15.46 0.82 -7.78
CA SER A 158 -15.30 -0.32 -6.86
C SER A 158 -14.69 0.07 -5.51
N GLY A 159 -14.05 1.23 -5.45
CA GLY A 159 -13.29 1.68 -4.27
C GLY A 159 -12.03 0.84 -4.04
N ARG A 160 -11.45 0.29 -5.10
CA ARG A 160 -10.28 -0.60 -5.06
C ARG A 160 -9.25 -0.26 -6.14
N TYR A 161 -8.00 -0.64 -5.90
CA TYR A 161 -7.00 -0.73 -6.97
C TYR A 161 -7.26 -1.98 -7.81
N GLU A 162 -7.16 -1.82 -9.12
CA GLU A 162 -7.37 -2.86 -10.13
C GLU A 162 -6.28 -2.73 -11.20
N SER A 163 -5.90 -3.83 -11.84
CA SER A 163 -4.97 -3.74 -12.97
C SER A 163 -5.62 -2.96 -14.12
N GLY A 164 -4.84 -2.15 -14.82
CA GLY A 164 -5.25 -1.68 -16.14
C GLY A 164 -5.61 -2.88 -17.03
N MET A 165 -6.69 -2.76 -17.81
CA MET A 165 -6.85 -3.62 -18.97
C MET A 165 -5.81 -3.17 -19.99
N ASP A 166 -4.78 -3.99 -20.23
CA ASP A 166 -3.88 -3.84 -21.37
C ASP A 166 -4.67 -3.90 -22.70
#